data_AF-A0A418DMI5-F1
#
_entry.id   AF-A0A418DMI5-F1
#
_cell.length_a   1.000
_cell.length_b   1.000
_cell.length_c   1.000
_cell.angle_alpha   90.00
_cell.angle_beta   90.00
_cell.angle_gamma   90.00
#
_symmetry.space_group_name_H-M   'P 1'
#
loop_
_entity.id
_entity.type
_entity.pdbx_description
1 polymer ?
#
loop_
_entity_poly.entity_id
_entity_poly.type
_entity_poly.pdbx_seq_one_letter_code
_entity_poly.pdbx_strand_id
1 'polypeptide(L)'
;MYPIRNTSAGKRLNVPSISDLSTLLFVVFIVAGSAVATVTSTPPLPLGPLPSVAASLVGGALIGVGSTVACGCTSGHGLSGVALLMISSLIVLPFIFAGGIATGLVRSLFVV
;
A
#
# COMPACT_ATOMS: atom_id res chain seq x y z
N MET A 1 1.94 4.30 20.29
CA MET A 1 0.59 4.64 20.76
C MET A 1 0.19 5.98 20.16
N TYR A 2 -0.52 5.96 19.03
CA TYR A 2 -1.06 7.19 18.46
C TYR A 2 -2.44 7.43 19.08
N PRO A 3 -2.69 8.60 19.70
CA PRO A 3 -3.96 8.89 20.32
C PRO A 3 -5.04 9.04 19.24
N ILE A 4 -6.17 8.40 19.52
CA ILE A 4 -7.42 8.45 18.77
C ILE A 4 -8.01 9.85 18.95
N ARG A 5 -7.49 10.86 18.23
CA ARG A 5 -8.11 12.18 18.20
C ARG A 5 -9.31 12.16 17.24
N ASN A 6 -10.45 11.84 17.84
CA ASN A 6 -11.71 12.55 17.69
C ASN A 6 -12.17 12.87 16.25
N THR A 7 -12.78 11.88 15.62
CA THR A 7 -13.72 12.04 14.53
C THR A 7 -14.97 12.76 15.05
N SER A 8 -15.05 14.10 14.95
CA SER A 8 -16.35 14.83 14.96
C SER A 8 -16.33 16.36 14.67
N ALA A 9 -15.20 17.08 14.63
CA ALA A 9 -15.24 18.56 14.68
C ALA A 9 -14.58 19.32 13.51
N GLY A 10 -14.70 18.84 12.27
CA GLY A 10 -14.01 19.48 11.12
C GLY A 10 -14.78 19.60 9.80
N LYS A 11 -16.05 19.18 9.72
CA LYS A 11 -16.84 19.20 8.45
C LYS A 11 -17.27 20.61 7.99
N ARG A 12 -16.64 21.68 8.51
CA ARG A 12 -16.97 23.09 8.22
C ARG A 12 -15.75 24.01 8.18
N LEU A 13 -14.55 23.52 7.88
CA LEU A 13 -13.45 24.39 7.44
C LEU A 13 -12.93 23.85 6.12
N ASN A 14 -13.26 24.56 5.05
CA ASN A 14 -12.79 24.37 3.67
C ASN A 14 -11.28 24.69 3.59
N VAL A 15 -10.46 23.87 4.25
CA VAL A 15 -9.01 23.85 4.08
C VAL A 15 -8.67 22.50 3.44
N PRO A 16 -8.46 22.44 2.11
CA PRO A 16 -7.90 21.26 1.48
C PRO A 16 -6.51 21.08 2.08
N SER A 17 -6.34 20.06 2.93
CA SER A 17 -5.06 19.83 3.60
C SER A 17 -4.03 19.48 2.52
N ILE A 18 -2.94 20.24 2.46
CA ILE A 18 -1.84 20.05 1.50
C ILE A 18 -1.34 18.59 1.46
N SER A 19 -1.47 17.87 2.57
CA SER A 19 -1.13 16.45 2.73
C SER A 19 -2.06 15.49 1.96
N ASP A 20 -3.37 15.78 1.91
CA ASP A 20 -4.33 14.95 1.18
C ASP A 20 -4.12 15.11 -0.33
N LEU A 21 -3.81 16.34 -0.77
CA LEU A 21 -3.46 16.62 -2.16
C LEU A 21 -2.20 15.87 -2.58
N SER A 22 -1.14 15.88 -1.77
CA SER A 22 0.08 15.12 -2.06
C SER A 22 -0.16 13.61 -2.09
N THR A 23 -1.03 13.07 -1.22
CA THR A 23 -1.37 11.65 -1.20
C THR A 23 -2.14 11.26 -2.46
N LEU A 24 -3.10 12.09 -2.89
CA LEU A 24 -3.86 11.88 -4.11
C LEU A 24 -2.93 11.94 -5.33
N LEU A 25 -2.04 12.94 -5.39
CA LEU A 25 -1.05 13.07 -6.46
C LEU A 25 -0.14 11.84 -6.52
N PHE A 26 0.32 11.32 -5.38
CA PHE A 26 1.12 10.10 -5.29
C PHE A 26 0.39 8.88 -5.87
N VAL A 27 -0.88 8.69 -5.51
CA VAL A 27 -1.70 7.58 -6.05
C VAL A 27 -1.87 7.71 -7.56
N VAL A 28 -2.20 8.91 -8.05
CA VAL A 28 -2.36 9.17 -9.49
C VAL A 28 -1.06 8.91 -10.24
N PHE A 29 0.08 9.33 -9.71
CA PHE A 29 1.39 9.09 -10.32
C PHE A 29 1.76 7.60 -10.33
N ILE A 30 1.43 6.84 -9.28
CA ILE A 30 1.65 5.38 -9.26
C ILE A 30 0.83 4.71 -10.35
N VAL A 31 -0.46 5.05 -10.47
CA VAL A 31 -1.35 4.45 -11.46
C VAL A 31 -0.89 4.81 -12.88
N ALA A 32 -0.60 6.09 -13.13
CA ALA A 32 -0.09 6.57 -14.41
C ALA A 32 1.28 5.94 -14.75
N GLY A 33 2.19 5.89 -13.77
CA GLY A 33 3.52 5.30 -13.92
C GLY A 33 3.46 3.80 -14.25
N SER A 34 2.58 3.04 -13.60
CA SER A 34 2.37 1.62 -13.91
C SER A 34 1.83 1.43 -15.33
N ALA A 35 0.92 2.31 -15.78
CA ALA A 35 0.41 2.27 -17.14
C ALA A 35 1.52 2.59 -18.17
N VAL A 36 2.33 3.62 -17.90
CA VAL A 36 3.47 3.99 -18.76
C VAL A 36 4.53 2.87 -18.78
N ALA A 37 4.82 2.26 -17.63
CA ALA A 37 5.77 1.15 -17.53
C ALA A 37 5.31 -0.08 -18.34
N THR A 38 4.00 -0.33 -18.38
CA THR A 38 3.43 -1.44 -19.15
C THR A 38 3.56 -1.21 -20.67
N VAL A 39 3.47 0.04 -21.13
CA VAL A 39 3.60 0.35 -22.57
C VAL A 39 5.06 0.44 -23.03
N THR A 40 6.00 0.70 -22.13
CA THR A 40 7.44 0.78 -22.45
C THR A 40 8.19 -0.53 -22.21
N SER A 41 7.62 -1.50 -21.49
CA SER A 41 8.24 -2.80 -21.25
C SER A 41 8.20 -3.69 -22.51
N THR A 42 9.38 -3.95 -23.10
CA THR A 42 9.62 -5.00 -24.10
C THR A 42 10.45 -6.09 -23.40
N PRO A 43 9.92 -7.29 -23.04
CA PRO A 43 8.78 -8.05 -23.59
C PRO A 43 7.41 -7.74 -22.95
N PRO A 44 6.30 -8.08 -23.64
CA PRO A 44 4.96 -8.01 -23.06
C PRO A 44 4.90 -8.88 -21.80
N LEU A 45 4.43 -8.30 -20.68
CA LEU A 45 4.29 -9.02 -19.42
C LEU A 45 3.56 -10.35 -19.66
N PRO A 46 3.96 -11.47 -19.05
CA PRO A 46 3.20 -12.70 -19.14
C PRO A 46 1.79 -12.47 -18.57
N LEU A 47 0.79 -12.38 -19.45
CA LEU A 47 -0.62 -12.42 -19.03
C LEU A 47 -0.93 -13.86 -18.64
N GLY A 48 -0.50 -14.23 -17.43
CA GLY A 48 -0.94 -15.46 -16.77
C GLY A 48 -2.44 -15.43 -16.51
N PRO A 49 -3.02 -16.51 -15.97
CA PRO A 49 -4.43 -16.59 -15.63
C PRO A 49 -4.83 -15.37 -14.79
N LEU A 50 -5.75 -14.54 -15.30
CA LEU A 50 -6.22 -13.38 -14.55
C LEU A 50 -6.78 -13.88 -13.21
N PRO A 51 -6.30 -13.35 -12.07
CA PRO A 51 -6.85 -13.71 -10.78
C PRO A 51 -8.34 -13.39 -10.81
N SER A 52 -9.15 -14.31 -10.28
CA SER A 52 -10.59 -14.10 -10.15
C SER A 52 -10.85 -12.76 -9.46
N VAL A 53 -11.80 -11.97 -9.99
CA VAL A 53 -12.22 -10.69 -9.41
C VAL A 53 -12.55 -10.84 -7.93
N ALA A 54 -13.09 -12.00 -7.53
CA ALA A 54 -13.37 -12.30 -6.13
C ALA A 54 -12.08 -12.35 -5.28
N ALA A 55 -11.00 -12.95 -5.78
CA ALA A 55 -9.74 -13.07 -5.06
C ALA A 55 -9.02 -11.72 -4.93
N SER A 56 -9.06 -10.87 -5.97
CA SER A 56 -8.47 -9.53 -5.91
C SER A 56 -9.25 -8.61 -4.95
N LEU A 57 -10.58 -8.72 -4.92
CA LEU A 57 -11.41 -7.97 -3.98
C LEU A 57 -11.14 -8.38 -2.53
N VAL A 58 -11.06 -9.68 -2.25
CA VAL A 58 -10.74 -10.21 -0.92
C VAL A 58 -9.33 -9.80 -0.50
N GLY A 59 -8.34 -9.93 -1.39
CA GLY A 59 -6.97 -9.50 -1.13
C GLY A 59 -6.87 -8.00 -0.81
N GLY A 60 -7.57 -7.16 -1.58
CA GLY A 60 -7.64 -5.71 -1.33
C GLY A 60 -8.28 -5.37 0.02
N ALA A 61 -9.37 -6.03 0.38
CA ALA A 61 -10.00 -5.86 1.69
C ALA A 61 -9.07 -6.29 2.83
N LEU A 62 -8.34 -7.41 2.66
CA LEU A 62 -7.40 -7.92 3.66
C LEU A 62 -6.22 -6.95 3.90
N ILE A 63 -5.67 -6.36 2.82
CA ILE A 63 -4.64 -5.31 2.93
C ILE A 63 -5.22 -4.06 3.61
N GLY A 64 -6.45 -3.68 3.28
CA GLY A 64 -7.14 -2.57 3.93
C GLY A 64 -7.22 -2.76 5.45
N VAL A 65 -7.70 -3.91 5.90
CA VAL A 65 -7.76 -4.26 7.33
C VAL A 65 -6.35 -4.30 7.94
N GLY A 66 -5.38 -4.95 7.29
CA GLY A 66 -4.01 -5.03 7.78
C GLY A 66 -3.35 -3.66 7.98
N SER A 67 -3.60 -2.71 7.08
CA SER A 67 -3.07 -1.34 7.18
C SER A 67 -3.61 -0.57 8.40
N THR A 68 -4.87 -0.83 8.79
CA THR A 68 -5.45 -0.24 10.00
C THR A 68 -4.84 -0.82 11.27
N VAL A 69 -4.59 -2.14 11.31
CA VAL A 69 -3.93 -2.81 12.44
C VAL A 69 -2.50 -2.31 12.59
N ALA A 70 -1.79 -2.09 11.49
CA ALA A 70 -0.46 -1.50 11.47
C ALA A 70 -0.45 0.02 11.75
N CYS A 71 -1.62 0.67 11.88
CA CYS A 71 -1.76 2.12 12.05
C CYS A 71 -1.04 2.93 10.97
N GLY A 72 -0.99 2.42 9.73
CA GLY A 72 -0.28 3.05 8.64
C GLY A 72 -0.19 2.20 7.38
N CYS A 73 0.25 2.83 6.30
CA CYS A 73 0.56 2.20 5.02
C CYS A 73 2.06 2.17 4.78
N THR A 74 2.49 1.35 3.82
CA THR A 74 3.89 1.22 3.42
C THR A 74 4.48 2.55 2.91
N SER A 75 3.69 3.43 2.32
CA SER A 75 4.16 4.77 1.92
C SER A 75 4.38 5.69 3.12
N GLY A 76 3.50 5.66 4.13
CA GLY A 76 3.61 6.49 5.34
C GLY A 76 4.75 6.05 6.27
N HIS A 77 4.81 4.76 6.64
CA HIS A 77 5.90 4.24 7.47
C HIS A 77 7.19 4.07 6.67
N GLY A 78 7.10 3.54 5.45
CA GLY A 78 8.27 3.16 4.65
C GLY A 78 9.00 4.30 3.96
N LEU A 79 8.31 5.23 3.29
CA LEU A 79 9.01 6.32 2.57
C LEU A 79 9.46 7.43 3.51
N SER A 80 8.57 7.90 4.39
CA SER A 80 8.86 9.03 5.28
C SER A 80 9.47 8.59 6.60
N GLY A 81 8.99 7.49 7.20
CA GLY A 81 9.50 6.99 8.48
C GLY A 81 10.91 6.38 8.40
N VAL A 82 11.30 5.78 7.27
CA VAL A 82 12.68 5.31 7.05
C VAL A 82 13.63 6.48 6.78
N ALA A 83 13.18 7.52 6.06
CA ALA A 83 13.98 8.73 5.82
C ALA A 83 14.33 9.48 7.13
N LEU A 84 13.49 9.36 8.16
CA LEU A 84 13.73 9.91 9.50
C LEU A 84 14.49 8.96 10.44
N LEU A 85 15.00 7.82 9.94
CA LEU A 85 15.77 6.81 10.66
C LEU A 85 15.13 6.31 11.97
N MET A 86 13.80 6.34 12.05
CA MET A 86 13.07 5.92 13.24
C MET A 86 13.14 4.39 13.41
N ILE A 87 13.64 3.92 14.55
CA ILE A 87 13.72 2.48 14.91
C ILE A 87 12.38 1.76 14.71
N SER A 88 11.27 2.44 14.99
CA SER A 88 9.93 1.86 14.84
C SER A 88 9.60 1.53 13.38
N SER A 89 10.08 2.30 12.40
CA SER A 89 9.82 1.99 11.00
C SER A 89 10.73 0.88 10.48
N LEU A 90 11.98 0.83 10.97
CA LEU A 90 12.93 -0.23 10.63
C LEU A 90 12.47 -1.62 11.06
N ILE A 91 11.60 -1.75 12.06
CA ILE A 91 11.06 -3.06 12.49
C ILE A 91 9.77 -3.44 11.76
N VAL A 92 8.89 -2.46 11.48
CA VAL A 92 7.57 -2.73 10.89
C VAL A 92 7.69 -3.07 9.40
N LEU A 93 8.55 -2.37 8.67
CA LEU A 93 8.73 -2.57 7.24
C LEU A 93 9.20 -3.98 6.85
N PRO A 94 10.26 -4.56 7.46
CA PRO A 94 10.68 -5.91 7.12
C PRO A 94 9.61 -6.95 7.44
N PHE A 95 8.77 -6.73 8.46
CA PHE A 95 7.68 -7.65 8.78
C PHE A 95 6.55 -7.63 7.74
N ILE A 96 6.20 -6.44 7.24
CA ILE A 96 5.26 -6.29 6.12
C ILE A 96 5.78 -7.00 4.86
N PHE A 97 7.06 -6.79 4.53
CA PHE A 97 7.70 -7.47 3.40
C PHE A 97 7.81 -8.98 3.61
N ALA A 98 8.19 -9.45 4.80
CA ALA A 98 8.29 -10.86 5.13
C ALA A 98 6.93 -11.58 5.00
N GLY A 99 5.84 -10.96 5.46
CA GLY A 99 4.49 -11.51 5.28
C GLY A 99 4.07 -11.61 3.81
N GLY A 100 4.41 -10.60 3.00
CA GLY A 100 4.18 -10.62 1.55
C GLY A 100 4.96 -11.73 0.84
N ILE A 101 6.26 -11.85 1.15
CA ILE A 101 7.12 -12.90 0.60
C ILE A 101 6.63 -14.28 1.03
N ALA A 102 6.26 -14.47 2.30
CA ALA A 102 5.71 -15.72 2.80
C ALA A 102 4.42 -16.10 2.07
N THR A 103 3.52 -15.15 1.83
CA THR A 103 2.28 -15.38 1.06
C THR A 103 2.59 -15.77 -0.38
N GLY A 104 3.56 -15.10 -1.01
CA GLY A 104 4.06 -15.46 -2.34
C GLY A 104 4.67 -16.86 -2.37
N LEU A 105 5.44 -17.23 -1.35
CA LEU A 105 6.04 -18.55 -1.20
C LEU A 105 4.98 -19.64 -1.04
N VAL A 106 3.98 -19.42 -0.19
CA VAL A 106 2.84 -20.33 -0.01
C VAL A 106 2.09 -20.52 -1.33
N ARG A 107 1.88 -19.45 -2.10
CA ARG A 107 1.27 -19.52 -3.43
C ARG A 107 2.12 -20.33 -4.40
N SER A 108 3.44 -20.11 -4.41
CA SER A 108 4.38 -20.84 -5.27
C SER A 108 4.45 -22.33 -4.93
N LEU A 109 4.34 -22.71 -3.66
CA LEU A 109 4.28 -24.11 -3.23
C LEU A 109 2.98 -24.82 -3.59
N PHE A 110 1.88 -24.07 -3.76
CA PHE A 110 0.56 -24.63 -4.09
C PHE A 110 0.31 -24.74 -5.60
N VAL A 111 1.07 -24.02 -6.44
CA VAL A 111 0.85 -23.92 -7.90
C VAL A 111 1.90 -24.69 -8.73
N VAL A 112 2.96 -25.22 -8.11
CA VAL A 112 3.89 -26.21 -8.71
C VAL A 112 3.34 -27.61 -8.52
#